data_AF-A0A535HU38-F1
#
_entry.id   AF-A0A535HU38-F1
#
_cell.length_a   1.000
_cell.length_b   1.000
_cell.length_c   1.000
_cell.angle_alpha   90.00
_cell.angle_beta   90.00
_cell.angle_gamma   90.00
#
_symmetry.space_group_name_H-M   'P 1'
#
loop_
_entity.id
_entity.type
_entity.pdbx_description
1 polymer ?
#
loop_
_entity_poly.entity_id
_entity_poly.type
_entity_poly.pdbx_seq_one_letter_code
_entity_poly.pdbx_strand_id
1 'polypeptide(L)'
;MTAAAGIIRPPVAWPRVRGHSREVGTKPSMSQLSQVAITLPGAALTSSSAVEAARRGEAAGWDWLFDRYYSLVCRYVMARADDRELVEDIAQEVFVAAVRTIASLRDTSEPGIEGWLLGIARNKAIDVIRRRRRQRPEGGAPPAAPDAAEMAVSRLSAFELRRAMERLNDDQRDVLVRRFVLDQSLEQVAAATGRPVGAVKSMQHRALAALARHLPEEQR
;
A
#
# COMPACT_ATOMS: atom_id res chain seq x y z
N MET A 1 -8.64 -3.71 29.64
CA MET A 1 -9.75 -2.90 29.06
C MET A 1 -9.14 -1.81 28.19
N THR A 2 -9.25 -2.04 26.87
CA THR A 2 -9.27 -1.09 25.75
C THR A 2 -8.16 -0.02 25.64
N ALA A 3 -7.10 -0.36 24.91
CA ALA A 3 -6.09 0.58 24.40
C ALA A 3 -6.62 1.31 23.15
N ALA A 4 -6.50 2.63 23.16
CA ALA A 4 -6.90 3.52 22.08
C ALA A 4 -6.00 3.35 20.84
N ALA A 5 -6.64 3.17 19.68
CA ALA A 5 -5.99 3.16 18.38
C ALA A 5 -5.46 4.57 18.05
N GLY A 6 -4.13 4.70 18.00
CA GLY A 6 -3.45 5.91 17.56
C GLY A 6 -3.66 6.13 16.06
N ILE A 7 -4.49 7.10 15.73
CA ILE A 7 -4.67 7.63 14.37
C ILE A 7 -3.38 8.33 13.96
N ILE A 8 -2.64 7.73 13.03
CA ILE A 8 -1.49 8.36 12.38
C ILE A 8 -2.04 9.46 11.45
N ARG A 9 -1.89 10.72 11.86
CA ARG A 9 -2.18 11.89 11.04
C ARG A 9 -1.09 12.05 9.96
N PRO A 10 -1.42 12.30 8.68
CA PRO A 10 -0.43 12.63 7.66
C PRO A 10 0.16 14.04 7.89
N PRO A 11 1.48 14.24 7.71
CA PRO A 11 2.12 15.53 7.87
C PRO A 11 2.22 16.25 6.51
N VAL A 12 1.14 16.84 6.02
CA VAL A 12 1.21 18.03 5.14
C VAL A 12 -0.14 18.72 5.09
N ALA A 13 -0.18 20.00 5.47
CA ALA A 13 -1.39 20.81 5.42
C ALA A 13 -1.65 21.29 3.99
N TRP A 14 -2.76 20.87 3.39
CA TRP A 14 -3.19 21.39 2.09
C TRP A 14 -3.86 22.79 2.24
N PRO A 15 -3.79 23.65 1.20
CA PRO A 15 -4.31 25.01 1.31
C PRO A 15 -5.84 25.00 1.46
N ARG A 16 -6.34 25.55 2.57
CA ARG A 16 -7.76 25.90 2.72
C ARG A 16 -8.11 26.93 1.65
N VAL A 17 -9.03 26.59 0.74
CA VAL A 17 -9.68 27.55 -0.15
C VAL A 17 -10.42 28.55 0.74
N ARG A 18 -9.92 29.79 0.80
CA ARG A 18 -10.53 30.91 1.53
C ARG A 18 -11.82 31.34 0.84
N GLY A 19 -12.84 31.58 1.66
CA GLY A 19 -14.18 31.94 1.24
C GLY A 19 -14.27 33.25 0.46
N HIS A 20 -15.23 33.28 -0.46
CA HIS A 20 -15.81 34.52 -0.96
C HIS A 20 -16.91 34.94 0.00
N SER A 21 -16.75 36.13 0.57
CA SER A 21 -17.71 36.78 1.44
C SER A 21 -18.56 37.77 0.64
N ARG A 22 -19.86 37.80 1.01
CA ARG A 22 -20.87 38.85 0.80
C ARG A 22 -21.59 38.85 -0.55
N GLU A 23 -22.86 38.46 -0.49
CA GLU A 23 -23.95 39.29 -1.01
C GLU A 23 -25.22 39.06 -0.17
N VAL A 24 -25.80 40.16 0.29
CA VAL A 24 -27.06 40.23 1.03
C VAL A 24 -28.13 40.55 -0.01
N GLY A 25 -29.08 39.64 -0.23
CA GLY A 25 -30.17 39.85 -1.18
C GLY A 25 -31.31 38.86 -0.96
N THR A 26 -32.36 39.36 -0.33
CA THR A 26 -33.78 38.95 -0.42
C THR A 26 -34.11 37.45 -0.49
N LYS A 27 -34.65 36.91 0.60
CA LYS A 27 -35.23 35.55 0.68
C LYS A 27 -36.35 35.37 -0.36
N PRO A 28 -36.28 34.39 -1.26
CA PRO A 28 -37.44 34.03 -2.08
C PRO A 28 -38.44 33.19 -1.28
N SER A 29 -39.70 33.43 -1.59
CA SER A 29 -40.92 32.92 -0.97
C SER A 29 -41.10 31.40 -1.07
N MET A 30 -41.83 30.83 -0.10
CA MET A 30 -41.94 29.41 0.24
C MET A 30 -42.84 28.57 -0.70
N SER A 31 -43.16 29.04 -1.91
CA SER A 31 -44.04 28.34 -2.87
C SER A 31 -43.40 27.98 -4.21
N GLN A 32 -42.09 28.15 -4.37
CA GLN A 32 -41.36 27.84 -5.62
C GLN A 32 -40.22 26.81 -5.46
N LEU A 33 -40.09 26.15 -4.31
CA LEU A 33 -39.04 25.14 -4.07
C LEU A 33 -39.54 23.69 -4.29
N SER A 34 -40.37 23.44 -5.30
CA SER A 34 -40.75 22.06 -5.68
C SER A 34 -39.84 21.44 -6.74
N GLN A 35 -38.73 22.11 -7.12
CA GLN A 35 -37.83 21.61 -8.17
C GLN A 35 -36.39 22.07 -7.98
N VAL A 36 -35.87 21.92 -6.76
CA VAL A 36 -34.43 21.78 -6.56
C VAL A 36 -34.24 20.38 -6.00
N ALA A 37 -33.74 19.48 -6.84
CA ALA A 37 -33.23 18.20 -6.39
C ALA A 37 -32.15 18.49 -5.34
N ILE A 38 -32.50 18.28 -4.07
CA ILE A 38 -31.53 18.24 -2.98
C ILE A 38 -30.64 17.04 -3.29
N THR A 39 -29.47 17.28 -3.85
CA THR A 39 -28.41 16.27 -3.93
C THR A 39 -28.05 15.90 -2.49
N LEU A 40 -28.45 14.71 -2.05
CA LEU A 40 -28.09 14.17 -0.75
C LEU A 40 -26.55 14.03 -0.68
N PRO A 41 -25.85 14.68 0.27
CA PRO A 41 -24.45 14.40 0.53
C PRO A 41 -24.39 13.14 1.41
N GLY A 42 -23.91 12.02 0.87
CA GLY A 42 -23.67 10.82 1.68
C GLY A 42 -23.87 9.45 1.03
N ALA A 43 -23.79 9.30 -0.30
CA ALA A 43 -23.55 7.98 -0.85
C ALA A 43 -22.10 7.60 -0.57
N ALA A 44 -21.87 6.66 0.36
CA ALA A 44 -20.54 6.10 0.59
C ALA A 44 -19.98 5.61 -0.75
N LEU A 45 -18.84 6.15 -1.18
CA LEU A 45 -18.24 5.76 -2.45
C LEU A 45 -17.98 4.23 -2.44
N THR A 46 -18.47 3.56 -3.47
CA THR A 46 -18.06 2.19 -3.81
C THR A 46 -16.70 2.23 -4.51
N SER A 47 -16.00 1.09 -4.55
CA SER A 47 -14.70 0.98 -5.22
C SER A 47 -14.73 1.49 -6.67
N SER A 48 -15.77 1.11 -7.43
CA SER A 48 -15.94 1.54 -8.82
C SER A 48 -16.19 3.04 -8.93
N SER A 49 -17.10 3.58 -8.12
CA SER A 49 -17.41 5.02 -8.13
C SER A 49 -16.22 5.89 -7.67
N ALA A 50 -15.41 5.40 -6.73
CA ALA A 50 -14.19 6.07 -6.29
C ALA A 50 -13.14 6.13 -7.40
N VAL A 51 -12.94 5.03 -8.12
CA VAL A 51 -12.04 5.00 -9.28
C VAL A 51 -12.50 5.97 -10.37
N GLU A 52 -13.80 6.00 -10.67
CA GLU A 52 -14.34 6.94 -11.67
C GLU A 52 -14.23 8.41 -11.24
N ALA A 53 -14.46 8.73 -9.97
CA ALA A 53 -14.19 10.06 -9.42
C ALA A 53 -12.71 10.44 -9.55
N ALA A 54 -11.81 9.53 -9.18
CA ALA A 54 -10.37 9.75 -9.27
C ALA A 54 -9.89 9.94 -10.72
N ARG A 55 -10.49 9.23 -11.69
CA ARG A 55 -10.25 9.42 -13.14
C ARG A 55 -10.64 10.80 -13.66
N ARG A 56 -11.71 11.38 -13.10
CA ARG A 56 -12.14 12.76 -13.41
C ARG A 56 -11.32 13.82 -12.67
N GLY A 57 -10.36 13.41 -11.84
CA GLY A 57 -9.54 14.32 -11.03
C GLY A 57 -10.25 14.83 -9.77
N GLU A 58 -11.35 14.20 -9.35
CA GLU A 58 -12.08 14.58 -8.15
C GLU A 58 -11.34 14.09 -6.90
N ALA A 59 -11.12 14.99 -5.92
CA ALA A 59 -10.39 14.68 -4.70
C ALA A 59 -11.02 13.53 -3.91
N ALA A 60 -12.35 13.46 -3.83
CA ALA A 60 -13.06 12.43 -3.08
C ALA A 60 -12.72 10.98 -3.51
N GLY A 61 -12.44 10.76 -4.79
CA GLY A 61 -11.99 9.45 -5.27
C GLY A 61 -10.60 9.09 -4.77
N TRP A 62 -9.68 10.06 -4.77
CA TRP A 62 -8.32 9.90 -4.25
C TRP A 62 -8.29 9.74 -2.73
N ASP A 63 -9.11 10.49 -2.01
CA ASP A 63 -9.25 10.37 -0.55
C ASP A 63 -9.68 8.93 -0.19
N TRP A 64 -10.69 8.39 -0.88
CA TRP A 64 -11.15 7.02 -0.65
C TRP A 64 -10.07 5.97 -0.95
N LEU A 65 -9.35 6.12 -2.08
CA LEU A 65 -8.27 5.21 -2.45
C LEU A 65 -7.10 5.27 -1.44
N PHE A 66 -6.76 6.47 -0.98
CA PHE A 66 -5.68 6.68 -0.03
C PHE A 66 -6.02 6.09 1.33
N ASP A 67 -7.17 6.46 1.90
CA ASP A 67 -7.62 5.99 3.22
C ASP A 67 -7.69 4.46 3.29
N ARG A 68 -8.12 3.82 2.18
CA ARG A 68 -8.27 2.37 2.12
C ARG A 68 -6.97 1.63 1.84
N TYR A 69 -6.12 2.11 0.93
CA TYR A 69 -4.99 1.33 0.43
C TYR A 69 -3.61 1.81 0.87
N TYR A 70 -3.48 2.98 1.48
CA TYR A 70 -2.16 3.48 1.92
C TYR A 70 -1.49 2.52 2.91
N SER A 71 -2.23 2.05 3.91
CA SER A 71 -1.73 1.09 4.91
C SER A 71 -1.32 -0.24 4.27
N LEU A 72 -2.05 -0.71 3.25
CA LEU A 72 -1.73 -1.92 2.51
C LEU A 72 -0.42 -1.78 1.74
N VAL A 73 -0.24 -0.67 1.02
CA VAL A 73 0.99 -0.36 0.29
C VAL A 73 2.17 -0.27 1.27
N CYS A 74 2.00 0.40 2.42
CA CYS A 74 3.04 0.49 3.44
C CYS A 74 3.43 -0.88 3.99
N ARG A 75 2.46 -1.74 4.32
CA ARG A 75 2.72 -3.13 4.77
C ARG A 75 3.51 -3.92 3.72
N TYR A 76 3.11 -3.81 2.45
CA TYR A 76 3.80 -4.47 1.35
C TYR A 76 5.26 -3.99 1.22
N VAL A 77 5.50 -2.69 1.26
CA VAL A 77 6.84 -2.12 1.12
C VAL A 77 7.70 -2.41 2.34
N MET A 78 7.16 -2.30 3.55
CA MET A 78 7.86 -2.61 4.81
C MET A 78 8.37 -4.05 4.83
N ALA A 79 7.60 -4.99 4.29
CA ALA A 79 8.03 -6.38 4.17
C ALA A 79 9.20 -6.60 3.19
N ARG A 80 9.53 -5.61 2.36
CA ARG A 80 10.65 -5.64 1.39
C ARG A 80 11.82 -4.74 1.80
N ALA A 81 11.56 -3.70 2.58
CA ALA A 81 12.52 -2.70 3.01
C ALA A 81 12.26 -2.32 4.48
N ASP A 82 13.18 -2.69 5.37
CA ASP A 82 13.10 -2.29 6.79
C ASP A 82 13.71 -0.91 7.02
N ASP A 83 13.12 0.07 6.37
CA ASP A 83 13.47 1.47 6.55
C ASP A 83 12.18 2.28 6.43
N ARG A 84 11.74 2.85 7.55
CA ARG A 84 10.48 3.57 7.63
C ARG A 84 10.44 4.79 6.72
N GLU A 85 11.53 5.55 6.64
CA GLU A 85 11.61 6.71 5.74
C GLU A 85 11.46 6.25 4.29
N LEU A 86 12.09 5.12 3.96
CA LEU A 86 11.96 4.53 2.63
C LEU A 86 10.55 4.03 2.32
N VAL A 87 9.83 3.50 3.32
CA VAL A 87 8.44 3.06 3.15
C VAL A 87 7.54 4.24 2.79
N GLU A 88 7.66 5.35 3.52
CA GLU A 88 6.84 6.55 3.30
C GLU A 88 7.12 7.15 1.92
N ASP A 89 8.39 7.26 1.53
CA ASP A 89 8.81 7.74 0.20
C ASP A 89 8.27 6.87 -0.94
N ILE A 90 8.44 5.55 -0.85
CA ILE A 90 7.95 4.62 -1.88
C ILE A 90 6.42 4.67 -1.95
N ALA A 91 5.72 4.72 -0.81
CA ALA A 91 4.27 4.81 -0.79
C ALA A 91 3.79 6.09 -1.50
N GLN A 92 4.43 7.23 -1.25
CA GLN A 92 4.13 8.47 -1.99
C GLN A 92 4.36 8.31 -3.50
N GLU A 93 5.49 7.73 -3.90
CA GLU A 93 5.77 7.46 -5.32
C GLU A 93 4.74 6.52 -5.97
N VAL A 94 4.20 5.56 -5.21
CA VAL A 94 3.14 4.66 -5.68
C VAL A 94 1.88 5.45 -5.98
N PHE A 95 1.42 6.31 -5.08
CA PHE A 95 0.21 7.11 -5.32
C PHE A 95 0.41 8.15 -6.41
N VAL A 96 1.61 8.75 -6.54
CA VAL A 96 1.93 9.63 -7.68
C VAL A 96 1.88 8.86 -9.01
N ALA A 97 2.42 7.64 -9.05
CA ALA A 97 2.32 6.79 -10.24
C ALA A 97 0.88 6.32 -10.51
N ALA A 98 0.10 6.06 -9.46
CA ALA A 98 -1.30 5.70 -9.56
C ALA A 98 -2.10 6.82 -10.24
N VAL A 99 -1.89 8.09 -9.86
CA VAL A 99 -2.53 9.25 -10.53
C VAL A 99 -2.29 9.24 -12.03
N ARG A 100 -1.06 8.93 -12.46
CA ARG A 100 -0.67 8.91 -13.88
C ARG A 100 -1.22 7.71 -14.64
N THR A 101 -1.60 6.63 -13.95
CA THR A 101 -1.92 5.33 -14.57
C THR A 101 -3.34 4.85 -14.31
N ILE A 102 -4.15 5.59 -13.53
CA ILE A 102 -5.52 5.20 -13.15
C ILE A 102 -6.45 5.01 -14.36
N ALA A 103 -6.18 5.71 -15.47
CA ALA A 103 -6.89 5.51 -16.73
C ALA A 103 -6.73 4.07 -17.29
N SER A 104 -5.61 3.40 -16.98
CA SER A 104 -5.35 2.01 -17.43
C SER A 104 -5.95 0.93 -16.52
N LEU A 105 -6.45 1.29 -15.34
CA LEU A 105 -7.02 0.33 -14.39
C LEU A 105 -8.30 -0.30 -14.95
N ARG A 106 -8.29 -1.58 -15.30
CA ARG A 106 -9.46 -2.23 -15.94
C ARG A 106 -10.46 -2.76 -14.93
N ASP A 107 -9.97 -3.42 -13.90
CA ASP A 107 -10.79 -4.00 -12.85
C ASP A 107 -10.93 -3.00 -11.69
N THR A 108 -12.16 -2.51 -11.50
CA THR A 108 -12.48 -1.51 -10.46
C THR A 108 -13.06 -2.14 -9.19
N SER A 109 -13.05 -3.47 -9.08
CA SER A 109 -13.29 -4.18 -7.83
C SER A 109 -12.16 -3.92 -6.83
N GLU A 110 -12.43 -4.11 -5.54
CA GLU A 110 -11.37 -3.96 -4.52
C GLU A 110 -10.14 -4.85 -4.77
N PRO A 111 -10.29 -6.15 -5.13
CA PRO A 111 -9.15 -6.99 -5.49
C PRO A 111 -8.37 -6.48 -6.72
N GLY A 112 -9.08 -5.91 -7.70
CA GLY A 112 -8.46 -5.31 -8.90
C GLY A 112 -7.62 -4.08 -8.57
N ILE A 113 -8.15 -3.17 -7.77
CA ILE A 113 -7.45 -1.97 -7.29
C ILE A 113 -6.23 -2.36 -6.46
N GLU A 114 -6.41 -3.29 -5.52
CA GLU A 114 -5.34 -3.82 -4.69
C GLU A 114 -4.22 -4.44 -5.52
N GLY A 115 -4.56 -5.33 -6.46
CA GLY A 115 -3.59 -5.94 -7.37
C GLY A 115 -2.80 -4.91 -8.17
N TRP A 116 -3.48 -3.90 -8.70
CA TRP A 116 -2.88 -2.81 -9.47
C TRP A 116 -1.93 -1.95 -8.62
N LEU A 117 -2.37 -1.47 -7.45
CA LEU A 117 -1.53 -0.67 -6.54
C LEU A 117 -0.30 -1.46 -6.07
N LEU A 118 -0.47 -2.72 -5.71
CA LEU A 118 0.65 -3.58 -5.32
C LEU A 118 1.59 -3.91 -6.49
N GLY A 119 1.09 -3.93 -7.73
CA GLY A 119 1.92 -4.01 -8.92
C GLY A 119 2.82 -2.78 -9.09
N ILE A 120 2.26 -1.59 -8.90
CA ILE A 120 3.04 -0.33 -8.89
C ILE A 120 4.06 -0.35 -7.74
N ALA A 121 3.63 -0.71 -6.53
CA ALA A 121 4.48 -0.80 -5.35
C ALA A 121 5.64 -1.78 -5.54
N ARG A 122 5.39 -2.94 -6.16
CA ARG A 122 6.44 -3.90 -6.51
C ARG A 122 7.52 -3.26 -7.37
N ASN A 123 7.13 -2.60 -8.46
CA ASN A 123 8.09 -1.99 -9.38
C ASN A 123 8.90 -0.87 -8.70
N LYS A 124 8.22 0.01 -7.97
CA LYS A 124 8.86 1.11 -7.22
C LYS A 124 9.83 0.60 -6.15
N ALA A 125 9.42 -0.39 -5.37
CA ALA A 125 10.28 -0.99 -4.35
C ALA A 125 11.53 -1.64 -4.96
N ILE A 126 11.39 -2.35 -6.09
CA ILE A 126 12.52 -2.97 -6.78
C ILE A 126 13.54 -1.91 -7.22
N ASP A 127 13.07 -0.83 -7.85
CA ASP A 127 13.95 0.23 -8.37
C ASP A 127 14.73 0.91 -7.23
N VAL A 128 14.03 1.26 -6.16
CA VAL A 128 14.61 1.96 -5.01
C VAL A 128 15.58 1.06 -4.23
N ILE A 129 15.19 -0.20 -3.96
CA ILE A 129 16.06 -1.16 -3.25
C ILE A 129 17.33 -1.45 -4.07
N ARG A 130 17.21 -1.61 -5.39
CA ARG A 130 18.38 -1.83 -6.27
C ARG A 130 19.28 -0.60 -6.31
N ARG A 131 18.72 0.61 -6.35
CA ARG A 131 19.49 1.87 -6.30
C ARG A 131 20.25 2.00 -4.98
N ARG A 132 19.60 1.76 -3.85
CA ARG A 132 20.25 1.81 -2.53
C ARG A 132 21.36 0.77 -2.37
N ARG A 133 21.15 -0.46 -2.85
CA ARG A 133 22.20 -1.50 -2.84
C ARG A 133 23.46 -1.08 -3.61
N ARG A 134 23.32 -0.37 -4.73
CA ARG A 134 24.47 0.17 -5.49
C ARG A 134 25.18 1.33 -4.79
N GLN A 135 24.47 2.08 -3.95
CA GLN A 135 24.99 3.26 -3.25
C GLN A 135 25.63 2.93 -1.90
N ARG A 136 25.36 1.74 -1.35
CA ARG A 136 25.94 1.30 -0.09
C ARG A 136 27.31 0.66 -0.35
N PRO A 137 28.40 1.15 0.25
CA PRO A 137 29.68 0.44 0.24
C PRO A 137 29.49 -0.95 0.86
N GLU A 138 30.19 -1.96 0.35
CA GLU A 138 30.23 -3.28 0.98
C GLU A 138 30.72 -3.12 2.43
N GLY A 139 29.84 -3.36 3.41
CA GLY A 139 30.19 -3.28 4.85
C GLY A 139 29.26 -2.45 5.74
N GLY A 140 28.26 -1.74 5.22
CA GLY A 140 27.33 -1.01 6.07
C GLY A 140 26.37 -1.93 6.85
N ALA A 141 26.52 -2.02 8.17
CA ALA A 141 25.56 -2.69 9.05
C ALA A 141 24.18 -1.99 8.99
N PRO A 142 23.05 -2.74 9.00
CA PRO A 142 21.71 -2.14 9.04
C PRO A 142 21.53 -1.23 10.27
N PRO A 143 20.70 -0.18 10.18
CA PRO A 143 20.44 0.70 11.32
C PRO A 143 19.87 -0.11 12.49
N ALA A 144 20.49 0.04 13.66
CA ALA A 144 20.08 -0.63 14.88
C ALA A 144 18.79 0.00 15.45
N ALA A 145 17.80 -0.82 15.77
CA ALA A 145 16.63 -0.39 16.55
C ALA A 145 16.93 -0.50 18.06
N PRO A 146 16.35 0.36 18.94
CA PRO A 146 16.69 0.39 20.35
C PRO A 146 16.10 -0.80 21.13
N ASP A 147 16.98 -1.44 21.91
CA ASP A 147 16.86 -2.12 23.21
C ASP A 147 15.69 -3.09 23.56
N ALA A 148 16.06 -4.32 23.95
CA ALA A 148 15.64 -5.10 25.14
C ALA A 148 15.85 -6.62 24.88
N ALA A 149 16.56 -7.31 25.77
CA ALA A 149 17.18 -8.64 25.53
C ALA A 149 16.24 -9.81 25.15
N GLU A 150 14.94 -9.75 25.49
CA GLU A 150 13.95 -10.74 25.03
C GLU A 150 13.47 -10.47 23.60
N MET A 151 13.41 -9.18 23.22
CA MET A 151 13.28 -8.79 21.83
C MET A 151 14.55 -9.11 21.04
N ALA A 152 15.71 -9.29 21.66
CA ALA A 152 16.94 -9.58 20.91
C ALA A 152 16.86 -10.91 20.14
N VAL A 153 16.30 -11.97 20.74
CA VAL A 153 16.14 -13.28 20.06
C VAL A 153 15.08 -13.20 18.95
N SER A 154 13.94 -12.53 19.19
CA SER A 154 12.92 -12.30 18.16
C SER A 154 13.38 -11.35 17.05
N ARG A 155 14.26 -10.38 17.37
CA ARG A 155 14.89 -9.47 16.41
C ARG A 155 15.99 -10.16 15.62
N LEU A 156 16.75 -11.06 16.24
CA LEU A 156 17.74 -11.92 15.57
C LEU A 156 17.04 -12.81 14.53
N SER A 157 15.95 -13.49 14.91
CA SER A 157 15.18 -14.31 13.97
C SER A 157 14.49 -13.46 12.87
N ALA A 158 13.97 -12.28 13.20
CA ALA A 158 13.41 -11.35 12.21
C ALA A 158 14.49 -10.82 11.25
N PHE A 159 15.70 -10.55 11.75
CA PHE A 159 16.84 -10.11 10.96
C PHE A 159 17.33 -11.22 10.01
N GLU A 160 17.42 -12.44 10.49
CA GLU A 160 17.82 -13.61 9.69
C GLU A 160 16.78 -13.95 8.62
N LEU A 161 15.50 -13.93 8.98
CA LEU A 161 14.39 -14.05 8.04
C LEU A 161 14.47 -12.96 6.96
N ARG A 162 14.76 -11.73 7.33
CA ARG A 162 14.90 -10.63 6.36
C ARG A 162 16.08 -10.82 5.44
N ARG A 163 17.24 -11.19 5.97
CA ARG A 163 18.42 -11.52 5.15
C ARG A 163 18.14 -12.69 4.21
N ALA A 164 17.38 -13.69 4.65
CA ALA A 164 16.95 -14.80 3.80
C ALA A 164 16.00 -14.31 2.68
N MET A 165 15.00 -13.48 3.03
CA MET A 165 14.08 -12.84 2.07
C MET A 165 14.82 -11.98 1.04
N GLU A 166 15.89 -11.31 1.46
CA GLU A 166 16.75 -10.48 0.61
C GLU A 166 17.51 -11.25 -0.47
N ARG A 167 17.67 -12.58 -0.30
CA ARG A 167 18.31 -13.49 -1.26
C ARG A 167 17.32 -14.11 -2.25
N LEU A 168 16.03 -14.00 -1.98
CA LEU A 168 14.99 -14.42 -2.92
C LEU A 168 14.95 -13.48 -4.13
N ASN A 169 14.60 -14.02 -5.29
CA ASN A 169 14.27 -13.19 -6.44
C ASN A 169 12.96 -12.41 -6.19
N ASP A 170 12.74 -11.36 -7.00
CA ASP A 170 11.64 -10.42 -6.75
C ASP A 170 10.25 -11.06 -6.81
N ASP A 171 10.09 -12.10 -7.62
CA ASP A 171 8.85 -12.87 -7.80
C ASP A 171 8.57 -13.79 -6.61
N GLN A 172 9.59 -14.52 -6.15
CA GLN A 172 9.51 -15.34 -4.95
C GLN A 172 9.15 -14.48 -3.73
N ARG A 173 9.84 -13.34 -3.58
CA ARG A 173 9.56 -12.40 -2.50
C ARG A 173 8.15 -11.83 -2.59
N ASP A 174 7.70 -11.46 -3.79
CA ASP A 174 6.34 -10.94 -4.00
C ASP A 174 5.27 -11.95 -3.57
N VAL A 175 5.39 -13.21 -3.98
CA VAL A 175 4.45 -14.27 -3.58
C VAL A 175 4.44 -14.49 -2.08
N LEU A 176 5.60 -14.50 -1.41
CA LEU A 176 5.65 -14.66 0.04
C LEU A 176 5.03 -13.48 0.78
N VAL A 177 5.34 -12.24 0.40
CA VAL A 177 4.74 -11.05 1.02
C VAL A 177 3.23 -11.07 0.86
N ARG A 178 2.73 -11.32 -0.35
CA ARG A 178 1.29 -11.40 -0.60
C ARG A 178 0.59 -12.49 0.22
N ARG A 179 1.18 -13.70 0.28
CA ARG A 179 0.57 -14.85 0.95
C ARG A 179 0.60 -14.76 2.48
N PHE A 180 1.69 -14.26 3.05
CA PHE A 180 1.96 -14.36 4.48
C PHE A 180 1.96 -13.02 5.22
N VAL A 181 2.13 -11.89 4.50
CA VAL A 181 2.05 -10.56 5.11
C VAL A 181 0.73 -9.90 4.80
N LEU A 182 0.16 -10.12 3.62
CA LEU A 182 -1.12 -9.53 3.21
C LEU A 182 -2.29 -10.52 3.27
N ASP A 183 -2.04 -11.76 3.72
CA ASP A 183 -3.04 -12.82 3.88
C ASP A 183 -3.85 -13.14 2.61
N GLN A 184 -3.34 -12.79 1.42
CA GLN A 184 -4.01 -13.05 0.15
C GLN A 184 -4.05 -14.56 -0.13
N SER A 185 -5.17 -15.11 -0.59
CA SER A 185 -5.29 -16.50 -1.07
C SER A 185 -4.45 -16.76 -2.33
N LEU A 186 -4.23 -18.03 -2.69
CA LEU A 186 -3.53 -18.37 -3.94
C LEU A 186 -4.26 -17.83 -5.18
N GLU A 187 -5.59 -17.84 -5.14
CA GLU A 187 -6.49 -17.32 -6.18
C GLU A 187 -6.39 -15.79 -6.27
N GLN A 188 -6.34 -15.10 -5.13
CA GLN A 188 -6.16 -13.64 -5.10
C GLN A 188 -4.80 -13.24 -5.67
N VAL A 189 -3.72 -13.94 -5.31
CA VAL A 189 -2.39 -13.70 -5.88
C VAL A 189 -2.36 -14.00 -7.38
N ALA A 190 -3.00 -15.10 -7.80
CA ALA A 190 -3.12 -15.46 -9.21
C ALA A 190 -3.83 -14.37 -10.03
N ALA A 191 -4.97 -13.88 -9.53
CA ALA A 191 -5.73 -12.79 -10.15
C ALA A 191 -4.90 -11.50 -10.22
N ALA A 192 -4.28 -11.10 -9.11
CA ALA A 192 -3.48 -9.88 -9.03
C ALA A 192 -2.23 -9.89 -9.93
N THR A 193 -1.65 -11.07 -10.17
CA THR A 193 -0.41 -11.22 -10.95
C THR A 193 -0.62 -11.70 -12.39
N GLY A 194 -1.86 -12.01 -12.77
CA GLY A 194 -2.19 -12.57 -14.09
C GLY A 194 -1.59 -13.97 -14.32
N ARG A 195 -1.35 -14.74 -13.25
CA ARG A 195 -0.69 -16.06 -13.31
C ARG A 195 -1.68 -17.17 -12.97
N PRO A 196 -1.54 -18.39 -13.54
CA PRO A 196 -2.33 -19.54 -13.10
C PRO A 196 -2.10 -19.86 -11.63
N VAL A 197 -3.15 -20.29 -10.91
CA VAL A 197 -3.06 -20.70 -9.49
C VAL A 197 -1.98 -21.76 -9.27
N GLY A 198 -1.86 -22.73 -10.18
CA GLY A 198 -0.80 -23.75 -10.13
C GLY A 198 0.62 -23.18 -10.21
N ALA A 199 0.82 -22.12 -11.02
CA ALA A 199 2.09 -21.42 -11.13
C ALA A 199 2.43 -20.66 -9.84
N VAL A 200 1.44 -20.01 -9.22
CA VAL A 200 1.59 -19.34 -7.91
C VAL A 200 1.94 -20.35 -6.82
N LYS A 201 1.23 -21.49 -6.76
CA LYS A 201 1.50 -22.58 -5.81
C LYS A 201 2.93 -23.13 -5.96
N SER A 202 3.35 -23.39 -7.19
CA SER A 202 4.72 -23.84 -7.49
C SER A 202 5.77 -22.80 -7.09
N MET A 203 5.48 -21.52 -7.33
CA MET A 203 6.36 -20.42 -6.94
C MET A 203 6.47 -20.26 -5.43
N GLN A 204 5.35 -20.36 -4.69
CA GLN A 204 5.34 -20.34 -3.23
C GLN A 204 6.20 -21.47 -2.67
N HIS A 205 6.03 -22.70 -3.18
CA HIS A 205 6.85 -23.85 -2.76
C HIS A 205 8.34 -23.59 -2.99
N ARG A 206 8.73 -23.13 -4.20
CA ARG A 206 10.13 -22.78 -4.49
C ARG A 206 10.65 -21.64 -3.64
N ALA A 207 9.83 -20.65 -3.31
CA ALA A 207 10.20 -19.53 -2.46
C ALA A 207 10.46 -19.98 -1.02
N LEU A 208 9.60 -20.83 -0.45
CA LEU A 208 9.79 -21.41 0.88
C LEU A 208 11.04 -22.30 0.93
N ALA A 209 11.25 -23.15 -0.07
CA ALA A 209 12.46 -23.98 -0.16
C ALA A 209 13.75 -23.13 -0.34
N ALA A 210 13.67 -21.97 -0.98
CA ALA A 210 14.78 -21.03 -1.06
C ALA A 210 15.01 -20.31 0.27
N LEU A 211 13.94 -19.94 0.97
CA LEU A 211 14.00 -19.31 2.28
C LEU A 211 14.66 -20.22 3.32
N ALA A 212 14.24 -21.48 3.40
CA ALA A 212 14.80 -22.49 4.31
C ALA A 212 16.31 -22.71 4.11
N ARG A 213 16.79 -22.66 2.86
CA ARG A 213 18.23 -22.75 2.54
C ARG A 213 19.06 -21.56 3.02
N HIS A 214 18.41 -20.44 3.33
CA HIS A 214 19.07 -19.20 3.75
C HIS A 214 18.88 -18.89 5.23
N LEU A 215 18.04 -19.67 5.93
CA LEU A 215 17.90 -19.63 7.38
C LEU A 215 18.98 -20.49 8.06
N PRO A 216 19.45 -20.09 9.26
CA PRO A 216 20.25 -20.91 10.16
C PRO A 216 19.59 -22.25 10.47
N GLU A 217 20.38 -23.28 10.76
CA GLU A 217 19.83 -24.62 11.05
C GLU A 217 18.93 -24.66 12.28
N GLU A 218 19.13 -23.79 13.27
CA GLU A 218 18.25 -23.70 14.44
C GLU A 218 16.85 -23.15 14.11
N GLN A 219 16.62 -22.65 12.90
CA GLN A 219 15.41 -21.93 12.48
C GLN A 219 14.74 -22.52 11.21
N ARG A 220 15.23 -23.66 10.72
CA ARG A 220 14.68 -24.36 9.55
C ARG A 220 13.42 -25.14 9.86
#